data_AF-A0A5K1B1U1-F1
#
_entry.id   AF-A0A5K1B1U1-F1
#
_cell.length_a   1.000
_cell.length_b   1.000
_cell.length_c   1.000
_cell.angle_alpha   90.00
_cell.angle_beta   90.00
_cell.angle_gamma   90.00
#
_symmetry.space_group_name_H-M   'P 1'
#
loop_
_entity.id
_entity.type
_entity.pdbx_description
1 polymer ?
#
loop_
_entity_poly.entity_id
_entity_poly.type
_entity_poly.pdbx_seq_one_letter_code
_entity_poly.pdbx_strand_id
1 'polypeptide(L)' 'VVYGDVYMTEDGKSWNQWPSMPKPDSHIEFAWIILNNSIVIVGGTTDKHPVTKKMILVGEVFRFRLDTL' A
#
# COMPACT_ATOMS: atom_id res chain seq x y z
N VAL A 1 12.23 -4.61 -4.55
CA VAL A 1 12.47 -4.17 -3.16
C VAL A 1 11.11 -4.04 -2.52
N VAL A 2 11.02 -4.35 -1.23
CA VAL A 2 9.78 -4.31 -0.48
C VAL A 2 9.66 -2.94 0.18
N TYR A 3 8.62 -2.19 -0.20
CA TYR A 3 8.35 -0.84 0.27
C TYR A 3 7.15 -0.83 1.21
N GLY A 4 7.16 0.08 2.18
CA GLY A 4 6.05 0.30 3.11
C GLY A 4 5.82 1.78 3.38
N ASP A 5 6.56 2.65 2.71
CA ASP A 5 6.44 4.10 2.76
C ASP A 5 5.12 4.55 2.14
N VAL A 6 4.46 5.46 2.87
CA VAL A 6 3.21 6.09 2.45
C VAL A 6 3.49 7.58 2.38
N TYR A 7 3.08 8.21 1.29
CA TYR A 7 3.19 9.65 1.12
C TYR A 7 1.85 10.23 0.69
N MET A 8 1.54 11.42 1.17
CA MET A 8 0.36 12.18 0.77
C MET A 8 0.76 13.57 0.30
N THR A 9 0.05 14.06 -0.70
CA THR A 9 0.18 15.44 -1.19
C THR A 9 -1.21 16.08 -1.21
N GLU A 10 -1.29 17.31 -0.70
CA GLU A 10 -2.51 18.12 -0.75
C GLU A 10 -2.52 19.02 -2.00
N ASP A 11 -1.35 19.47 -2.43
CA ASP A 11 -1.17 20.47 -3.48
C ASP A 11 -0.54 19.93 -4.78
N GLY A 12 -0.15 18.65 -4.79
CA GLY A 12 0.56 18.00 -5.89
C GLY A 12 2.01 18.47 -6.07
N LYS A 13 2.55 19.29 -5.16
CA LYS A 13 3.90 19.87 -5.26
C LYS A 13 4.81 19.44 -4.13
N SER A 14 4.25 19.24 -2.93
CA SER A 14 4.96 18.78 -1.75
C SER A 14 4.38 17.46 -1.27
N TRP A 15 5.25 16.56 -0.84
CA TRP A 15 4.88 15.25 -0.32
C TRP A 15 5.25 15.18 1.16
N ASN A 16 4.28 14.82 1.98
CA ASN A 16 4.48 14.55 3.39
C ASN A 16 4.54 13.04 3.59
N GLN A 17 5.55 12.58 4.33
CA GLN A 17 5.62 11.18 4.73
C GLN A 17 4.54 10.89 5.78
N TRP A 18 3.80 9.82 5.57
CA TRP A 18 2.75 9.33 6.45
C TRP A 18 3.19 8.05 7.17
N PRO A 19 2.47 7.61 8.22
CA PRO A 19 2.72 6.32 8.85
C PRO A 19 2.80 5.20 7.81
N SER A 20 3.83 4.37 7.92
CA SER A 20 4.07 3.28 6.98
C SER A 20 2.94 2.25 6.97
N MET A 21 2.84 1.50 5.87
CA MET A 21 1.98 0.33 5.77
C MET A 21 2.23 -0.62 6.96
N PRO A 22 1.19 -1.25 7.54
CA PRO A 22 1.35 -2.21 8.63
C PRO A 22 2.25 -3.40 8.28
N LYS A 23 2.30 -3.74 7.00
CA LYS A 23 3.22 -4.71 6.42
C LYS A 23 3.97 -4.01 5.28
N PRO A 24 5.31 -3.97 5.29
CA PRO A 24 6.05 -3.55 4.13
C PRO A 24 5.86 -4.67 3.10
N ASP A 25 4.98 -4.46 2.15
CA ASP A 25 4.78 -5.25 0.94
C ASP A 25 4.50 -4.25 -0.18
N SER A 26 5.25 -4.35 -1.27
CA SER A 26 4.99 -3.52 -2.44
C SER A 26 3.68 -4.00 -3.02
N HIS A 27 2.54 -3.38 -2.68
CA HIS A 27 1.26 -3.67 -3.31
C HIS A 27 1.32 -3.16 -4.75
N ILE A 28 1.59 -4.05 -5.70
CA ILE A 28 1.61 -3.75 -7.14
C ILE A 28 0.34 -4.32 -7.76
N GLU A 29 -0.32 -3.56 -8.64
CA GLU A 29 -1.57 -3.97 -9.32
C GLU A 29 -2.69 -4.43 -8.36
N PHE A 30 -2.85 -3.71 -7.25
CA PHE A 30 -3.88 -3.98 -6.23
C PHE A 30 -5.20 -3.27 -6.51
N ALA A 31 -6.28 -3.77 -5.90
CA ALA A 31 -7.57 -3.08 -5.86
C ALA A 31 -7.65 -2.16 -4.64
N TRP A 32 -8.31 -1.01 -4.79
CA TRP A 32 -8.54 -0.09 -3.68
C TRP A 32 -9.89 0.63 -3.77
N ILE A 33 -10.38 1.11 -2.64
CA ILE A 33 -11.59 1.94 -2.53
C ILE A 33 -11.44 2.96 -1.40
N ILE A 34 -12.06 4.13 -1.56
CA ILE A 34 -12.28 5.07 -0.45
C ILE A 34 -13.63 4.76 0.18
N LEU A 35 -13.62 4.41 1.47
CA LEU A 35 -14.82 4.11 2.24
C LEU A 35 -14.66 4.62 3.67
N ASN A 36 -15.64 5.36 4.18
CA ASN A 36 -15.68 5.84 5.57
C ASN A 36 -14.38 6.53 6.02
N ASN A 37 -13.95 7.54 5.25
CA ASN A 37 -12.72 8.29 5.48
C ASN A 37 -11.48 7.39 5.61
N SER A 38 -11.44 6.30 4.85
CA SER A 38 -10.33 5.38 4.81
C SER A 38 -10.04 4.93 3.40
N ILE A 39 -8.76 4.72 3.08
CA ILE A 39 -8.36 3.96 1.90
C ILE A 39 -8.31 2.49 2.30
N VAL A 40 -9.08 1.66 1.61
CA VAL A 40 -9.03 0.20 1.77
C VAL A 40 -8.30 -0.38 0.57
N ILE A 41 -7.26 -1.17 0.84
CA ILE A 41 -6.44 -1.85 -0.16
C ILE A 41 -6.70 -3.35 -0.04
N VAL A 42 -6.90 -4.03 -1.17
CA VAL A 42 -7.16 -5.47 -1.23
C VAL A 42 -6.18 -6.12 -2.20
N GLY A 43 -5.41 -7.06 -1.68
CA GLY A 43 -4.51 -7.92 -2.44
C GLY A 43 -3.46 -7.18 -3.26
N GLY A 44 -3.26 -7.65 -4.49
CA GLY A 44 -2.18 -7.23 -5.39
C GLY A 44 -1.05 -8.26 -5.44
N THR A 45 0.09 -7.81 -5.92
CA THR A 45 1.30 -8.63 -6.09
C THR A 45 2.47 -7.93 -5.39
N THR A 46 3.47 -8.68 -4.96
CA THR A 46 4.73 -8.13 -4.42
C THR A 46 5.93 -8.58 -5.27
N ASP A 47 7.15 -8.31 -4.79
CA ASP A 47 8.38 -8.79 -5.42
C ASP A 47 8.27 -10.29 -5.76
N LYS A 48 8.69 -10.64 -6.98
CA LYS A 48 8.70 -12.04 -7.42
C LYS A 48 9.60 -12.87 -6.51
N HIS A 49 9.25 -14.13 -6.33
CA HIS A 49 10.05 -15.07 -5.56
C HIS A 49 11.51 -15.08 -6.08
N PRO A 50 12.53 -14.86 -5.23
CA PRO A 50 13.88 -14.52 -5.67
C PRO A 50 14.53 -15.62 -6.52
N VAL A 51 14.21 -16.88 -6.25
CA VAL A 51 14.70 -18.06 -7.00
C VAL A 51 13.79 -18.41 -8.17
N THR A 52 12.54 -18.82 -7.90
CA THR A 52 11.61 -19.35 -8.90
C THR A 52 11.03 -18.30 -9.86
N LYS A 53 11.18 -17.01 -9.54
CA LYS A 53 10.61 -15.87 -10.29
C LYS A 53 9.09 -15.89 -10.41
N LYS A 54 8.40 -16.74 -9.66
CA LYS A 54 6.93 -16.75 -9.59
C LYS A 54 6.43 -15.46 -8.96
N MET A 55 5.30 -14.98 -9.48
CA MET A 55 4.55 -13.88 -8.87
C MET A 55 4.04 -14.31 -7.50
N ILE A 56 4.17 -13.42 -6.51
CA ILE A 56 3.63 -13.64 -5.17
C ILE A 56 2.38 -12.76 -5.05
N LEU A 57 1.24 -13.40 -4.77
CA LEU A 57 -0.03 -12.72 -4.55
C LEU A 57 -0.16 -12.33 -3.08
N VAL A 58 -0.66 -11.13 -2.84
CA VAL A 58 -1.00 -10.62 -1.51
C VAL A 58 -2.47 -10.96 -1.25
N GLY A 59 -2.78 -11.56 -0.10
CA GLY A 59 -4.13 -11.99 0.28
C GLY A 59 -4.80 -11.09 1.31
N GLU A 60 -4.05 -10.13 1.84
CA GLU A 60 -4.45 -9.27 2.95
C GLU A 60 -5.33 -8.10 2.50
N VAL A 61 -6.13 -7.61 3.44
CA VAL A 61 -6.90 -6.36 3.34
C VAL A 61 -6.30 -5.36 4.32
N PHE A 62 -5.90 -4.20 3.81
CA PHE A 62 -5.38 -3.10 4.62
C PHE A 62 -6.35 -1.93 4.63
N ARG A 63 -6.43 -1.24 5.77
CA ARG A 63 -7.24 -0.03 5.93
C ARG A 63 -6.39 1.10 6.49
N PHE A 64 -6.26 2.17 5.71
CA PHE A 64 -5.64 3.42 6.11
C PHE A 64 -6.74 4.39 6.53
N ARG A 65 -6.79 4.70 7.82
CA ARG A 65 -7.69 5.73 8.35
C ARG A 65 -7.09 7.11 8.08
N LEU A 66 -7.83 7.95 7.38
CA LEU A 66 -7.37 9.30 7.02
C LEU A 66 -7.65 10.32 8.14
N ASP A 67 -8.35 9.92 9.20
CA ASP A 67 -8.72 10.76 10.36
C ASP A 67 -7.82 10.58 11.59
N THR A 68 -6.92 9.60 11.60
CA THR A 68 -6.09 9.26 12.76
C THR A 68 -4.68 9.84 12.69
N LEU A 69 -4.59 11.15 12.43
CA LEU A 69 -3.34 11.90 12.63
C LEU A 69 -2.90 11.87 14.10
#